data_AF-A0A7Y2Z9U1-F1
#
_entry.id   AF-A0A7Y2Z9U1-F1
#
_cell.length_a   1.000
_cell.length_b   1.000
_cell.length_c   1.000
_cell.angle_alpha   90.00
_cell.angle_beta   90.00
_cell.angle_gamma   90.00
#
_symmetry.space_group_name_H-M   'P 1'
#
loop_
_entity.id
_entity.type
_entity.pdbx_description
1 polymer ?
#
loop_
_entity_poly.entity_id
_entity_poly.type
_entity_poly.pdbx_seq_one_letter_code
_entity_poly.pdbx_strand_id
1 'polypeptide(L)' 'MDLGHAAGRCAELGNTTRLSIFRLLVKAGKNGLPVGQIQSSLGIPGSTLTHHLQRLVRVGLV' A
#
# COMPACT_ATOMS: atom_id res chain seq x y z
N MET A 1 -19.85 -4.18 1.55
CA MET A 1 -18.93 -3.03 1.60
C MET A 1 -19.75 -1.79 1.36
N ASP A 2 -19.79 -0.86 2.30
CA ASP A 2 -20.51 0.40 2.11
C ASP A 2 -19.72 1.36 1.19
N LEU A 3 -20.44 2.25 0.51
CA LEU A 3 -19.90 3.20 -0.46
C LEU A 3 -18.83 4.11 0.15
N GLY A 4 -18.96 4.49 1.42
CA GLY A 4 -17.97 5.29 2.13
C GLY A 4 -16.63 4.57 2.30
N HIS A 5 -16.66 3.27 2.60
CA HIS A 5 -15.44 2.45 2.67
C HIS A 5 -14.77 2.29 1.30
N ALA A 6 -15.58 2.15 0.24
CA ALA A 6 -15.06 2.04 -1.13
C ALA A 6 -14.37 3.34 -1.55
N ALA A 7 -15.02 4.48 -1.30
CA ALA A 7 -14.45 5.80 -1.54
C ALA A 7 -13.14 6.02 -0.77
N GLY A 8 -13.09 5.63 0.51
CA GLY A 8 -11.87 5.73 1.33
C GLY A 8 -10.70 4.93 0.76
N ARG A 9 -10.94 3.69 0.31
CA ARG A 9 -9.90 2.86 -0.34
C ARG A 9 -9.43 3.47 -1.66
N CYS A 10 -10.36 3.96 -2.48
CA CYS A 10 -10.02 4.65 -3.73
C CYS A 10 -9.21 5.93 -3.50
N ALA A 11 -9.53 6.70 -2.45
CA ALA A 11 -8.78 7.90 -2.08
C ALA A 11 -7.33 7.58 -1.68
N GLU A 12 -7.10 6.48 -0.95
CA GLU A 12 -5.74 6.03 -0.66
C GLU A 12 -5.01 5.52 -1.91
N LEU A 13 -5.69 4.79 -2.80
CA LEU A 13 -5.11 4.32 -4.08
C LEU A 13 -4.87 5.44 -5.10
N GLY A 14 -5.45 6.62 -4.94
CA GLY A 14 -5.22 7.78 -5.82
C GLY A 14 -3.78 8.33 -5.77
N ASN A 15 -2.96 7.90 -4.81
CA ASN A 15 -1.54 8.27 -4.73
C ASN A 15 -0.67 7.23 -5.42
N THR A 16 0.21 7.69 -6.32
CA THR A 16 1.09 6.85 -7.16
C THR A 16 2.00 5.93 -6.35
N THR A 17 2.56 6.39 -5.24
CA THR A 17 3.42 5.57 -4.36
C THR A 17 2.61 4.47 -3.69
N ARG A 18 1.44 4.80 -3.13
CA ARG A 18 0.54 3.81 -2.49
C ARG A 18 -0.01 2.78 -3.47
N LEU A 19 -0.37 3.22 -4.68
CA LEU A 19 -0.78 2.31 -5.74
C LEU A 19 0.34 1.36 -6.16
N SER A 20 1.58 1.86 -6.21
CA SER A 20 2.76 1.03 -6.51
C SER A 20 3.03 -0.02 -5.43
N ILE A 21 2.93 0.37 -4.15
CA ILE A 21 3.01 -0.56 -3.00
C ILE A 21 1.91 -1.62 -3.12
N PHE A 22 0.66 -1.20 -3.30
CA PHE A 22 -0.48 -2.12 -3.42
C PHE A 22 -0.30 -3.10 -4.58
N ARG A 23 0.11 -2.62 -5.76
CA ARG A 23 0.35 -3.47 -6.94
C ARG A 23 1.50 -4.47 -6.70
N LEU A 24 2.54 -4.06 -5.99
CA LEU A 24 3.66 -4.95 -5.64
C LEU A 24 3.19 -6.06 -4.70
N LEU A 25 2.39 -5.74 -3.68
CA LEU A 25 1.82 -6.71 -2.75
C LEU A 25 0.82 -7.66 -3.43
N VAL A 26 -0.02 -7.14 -4.34
CA VAL A 26 -0.92 -7.98 -5.15
C VAL A 26 -0.14 -9.00 -5.98
N LYS A 27 1.00 -8.61 -6.56
CA LYS A 27 1.88 -9.53 -7.30
C LYS A 27 2.53 -10.58 -6.41
N ALA A 28 2.90 -10.22 -5.18
CA ALA A 28 3.45 -11.15 -4.20
C ALA A 28 2.42 -12.17 -3.67
N GLY A 29 1.14 -11.80 -3.74
CA GLY A 29 0.04 -12.65 -3.29
C GLY A 29 0.08 -12.90 -1.79
N LYS A 30 -0.41 -14.07 -1.38
CA LYS A 30 -0.61 -14.43 0.05
C LYS A 30 0.68 -14.53 0.85
N ASN A 31 1.83 -14.69 0.19
CA ASN A 31 3.12 -14.76 0.84
C ASN A 31 3.58 -13.39 1.36
N GLY A 32 2.98 -12.30 0.85
CA GLY A 32 3.39 -10.94 1.16
C GLY A 32 4.82 -10.63 0.72
N LEU A 33 5.30 -9.47 1.12
CA LEU A 33 6.70 -9.06 0.93
C LEU A 33 7.24 -8.43 2.21
N PRO A 34 8.50 -8.71 2.58
CA PRO A 34 9.17 -7.97 3.63
C PRO A 34 9.26 -6.48 3.28
N VAL A 35 9.09 -5.62 4.27
CA VAL A 35 9.16 -4.15 4.10
C VAL A 35 10.47 -3.72 3.42
N GLY A 36 11.59 -4.37 3.76
CA GLY A 36 12.89 -4.10 3.12
C GLY A 36 12.89 -4.37 1.61
N GLN A 37 12.22 -5.44 1.15
CA GLN A 37 12.11 -5.73 -0.29
C GLN A 37 11.19 -4.73 -1.01
N ILE A 38 10.10 -4.30 -0.35
CA ILE A 38 9.23 -3.24 -0.88
C ILE A 38 10.03 -1.93 -1.02
N GLN A 39 10.83 -1.60 -0.01
CA GLN A 39 11.69 -0.43 -0.01
C GLN A 39 12.72 -0.47 -1.14
N SER A 40 13.43 -1.59 -1.30
CA SER A 40 14.39 -1.78 -2.40
C SER A 40 13.71 -1.74 -3.78
N SER A 41 12.51 -2.31 -3.91
CA SER A 41 11.80 -2.33 -5.19
C SER A 41 11.26 -0.96 -5.62
N LEU A 42 10.94 -0.09 -4.66
CA LEU A 42 10.33 1.22 -4.92
C LEU A 42 11.32 2.39 -4.78
N GLY A 43 12.50 2.16 -4.19
CA GLY A 43 13.53 3.19 -4.03
C GLY A 43 13.15 4.35 -3.10
N ILE A 44 12.17 4.16 -2.21
CA ILE A 44 11.67 5.23 -1.32
C ILE A 44 12.28 5.11 0.09
N PRO A 45 12.40 6.23 0.85
CA PRO A 45 12.85 6.19 2.23
C PRO A 45 11.92 5.34 3.12
N GLY A 46 12.50 4.61 4.09
CA GLY A 46 11.75 3.73 4.99
C GLY A 46 10.69 4.45 5.84
N SER A 47 10.97 5.70 6.24
CA SER A 47 10.00 6.54 6.97
C SER A 47 8.78 6.89 6.10
N THR A 48 9.00 7.24 4.83
CA THR A 48 7.94 7.51 3.85
C THR A 48 7.13 6.26 3.52
N LEU A 49 7.80 5.11 3.34
CA LEU A 49 7.15 3.82 3.12
C LEU A 49 6.24 3.44 4.30
N THR A 50 6.74 3.57 5.53
CA THR A 50 5.97 3.26 6.74
C THR A 50 4.69 4.11 6.82
N HIS A 51 4.80 5.41 6.53
CA HIS A 51 3.64 6.30 6.50
C HIS A 51 2.59 5.85 5.46
N HIS A 52 3.04 5.45 4.27
CA HIS A 52 2.15 4.97 3.22
C HIS A 52 1.49 3.62 3.56
N LEU A 53 2.25 2.68 4.13
CA LEU A 53 1.73 1.39 4.59
C LEU A 53 0.67 1.56 5.67
N GLN A 54 0.91 2.43 6.66
CA GLN A 54 -0.08 2.71 7.72
C GLN A 54 -1.41 3.21 7.16
N ARG A 55 -1.39 4.05 6.12
CA ARG A 55 -2.64 4.51 5.47
C ARG A 55 -3.37 3.39 4.74
N LEU A 56 -2.64 2.53 4.03
CA LEU A 56 -3.22 1.37 3.34
C LEU A 56 -3.85 0.38 4.34
N VAL A 57 -3.20 0.14 5.47
CA VAL A 57 -3.72 -0.72 6.56
C VAL A 57 -4.98 -0.13 7.16
N ARG A 58 -5.03 1.19 7.40
CA ARG A 58 -6.21 1.88 7.96
C ARG A 58 -7.48 1.68 7.14
N VAL A 59 -7.35 1.52 5.82
CA VAL A 59 -8.48 1.29 4.91
C VAL A 59 -8.64 -0.19 4.52
N GLY A 60 -7.88 -1.10 5.13
CA GLY A 60 -7.95 -2.55 4.89
C GLY A 60 -7.51 -2.97 3.48
N LEU A 61 -6.55 -2.27 2.89
CA LEU A 61 -5.95 -2.65 1.60
C LEU A 61 -4.75 -3.60 1.74
N VAL A 62 -4.08 -3.59 2.88
CA VAL A 62 -2.90 -4.40 3.22
C VAL A 62 -3.08 -4.95 4.62
#